data_AF-A0AB34D2Y7-F1
#
_entry.id   AF-A0AB34D2Y7-F1
#
_cell.length_a   1.000
_cell.length_b   1.000
_cell.length_c   1.000
_cell.angle_alpha   90.00
_cell.angle_beta   90.00
_cell.angle_gamma   90.00
#
_symmetry.space_group_name_H-M   'P 1'
#
loop_
_entity.id
_entity.type
_entity.pdbx_description
1 polymer ?
#
loop_
_entity_poly.entity_id
_entity_poly.type
_entity_poly.pdbx_seq_one_letter_code
_entity_poly.pdbx_strand_id
1 'polypeptide(L)'
;MKEFSFPIKDLFGATKGLLIILALGILLYSALKFVLVLFPRFPRDKVYFMSWGGIASFTVDEYIDKMTNISTEQFLKEMAKQNHDLSRVCTKKYEKLKRGTICFVVGIVLCGISYILS
;
A
#
# COMPACT_ATOMS: atom_id res chain seq x y z
N MET A 1 -18.21 25.91 -51.77
CA MET A 1 -17.38 24.73 -51.42
C MET A 1 -17.59 24.49 -49.93
N LYS A 2 -18.43 23.53 -49.54
CA LYS A 2 -18.55 23.15 -48.12
C LYS A 2 -17.29 22.35 -47.80
N GLU A 3 -16.41 22.90 -46.97
CA GLU A 3 -15.28 22.15 -46.43
C GLU A 3 -15.83 20.91 -45.73
N PHE A 4 -15.50 19.75 -46.28
CA PHE A 4 -15.83 18.46 -45.70
C PHE A 4 -14.84 18.23 -44.55
N SER A 5 -15.02 18.93 -43.42
CA SER A 5 -14.27 18.65 -42.19
C SER A 5 -14.81 17.34 -41.60
N PHE A 6 -14.29 16.22 -42.08
CA PHE A 6 -14.58 14.88 -41.55
C PHE A 6 -14.17 14.80 -40.05
N PRO A 7 -14.71 13.85 -39.26
CA PRO A 7 -14.76 13.81 -37.79
C PRO A 7 -13.42 13.48 -37.12
N ILE A 8 -12.30 13.71 -37.81
CA ILE A 8 -10.95 13.38 -37.35
C ILE A 8 -10.57 14.20 -36.13
N LYS A 9 -10.95 15.49 -36.07
CA LYS A 9 -10.71 16.34 -34.88
C LYS A 9 -11.47 15.83 -33.64
N ASP A 10 -12.71 15.38 -33.81
CA ASP A 10 -13.51 14.81 -32.72
C ASP A 10 -12.97 13.44 -32.27
N LEU A 11 -12.48 12.63 -33.21
CA LEU A 11 -11.84 11.35 -32.90
C LEU A 11 -10.52 11.53 -32.12
N PHE A 12 -9.68 12.49 -32.51
CA PHE A 12 -8.45 12.83 -31.77
C PHE A 12 -8.75 13.44 -30.39
N GLY A 13 -9.82 14.23 -30.26
CA GLY A 13 -10.29 14.73 -28.96
C GLY A 13 -10.77 13.60 -28.04
N ALA A 14 -11.56 12.66 -28.58
CA ALA A 14 -12.08 11.53 -27.83
C ALA A 14 -10.97 10.56 -27.36
N THR A 15 -9.98 10.26 -28.21
CA THR A 15 -8.84 9.39 -27.83
C THR A 15 -7.96 10.04 -26.77
N LYS A 16 -7.72 11.37 -26.86
CA LYS A 16 -7.04 12.14 -25.82
C LYS A 16 -7.79 12.09 -24.48
N GLY A 17 -9.10 12.36 -24.50
CA GLY A 17 -9.94 12.29 -23.30
C GLY A 17 -9.88 10.91 -22.63
N LEU A 18 -9.94 9.84 -23.43
CA LEU A 18 -9.82 8.46 -22.94
C LEU A 18 -8.45 8.19 -22.29
N LEU A 19 -7.35 8.64 -22.91
CA LEU A 19 -5.99 8.48 -22.37
C LEU A 19 -5.83 9.18 -21.02
N ILE A 20 -6.36 10.40 -20.89
CA ILE A 20 -6.30 11.16 -19.63
C ILE A 20 -7.10 10.44 -18.54
N ILE A 21 -8.32 10.00 -18.84
CA ILE A 21 -9.16 9.26 -17.89
C ILE A 21 -8.46 7.97 -17.44
N LEU A 22 -7.85 7.24 -18.37
CA LEU A 22 -7.09 6.02 -18.06
C LEU A 22 -5.89 6.32 -17.15
N ALA A 23 -5.10 7.35 -17.49
CA ALA A 23 -3.93 7.74 -16.71
C ALA A 23 -4.33 8.14 -15.29
N LEU A 24 -5.37 8.96 -15.14
CA LEU A 24 -5.90 9.37 -13.83
C LEU A 24 -6.44 8.16 -13.04
N GLY A 25 -7.13 7.22 -13.69
CA GLY A 25 -7.60 6.00 -13.05
C GLY A 25 -6.46 5.14 -12.50
N ILE A 26 -5.37 5.00 -13.26
CA ILE A 26 -4.16 4.26 -12.84
C ILE A 26 -3.46 4.97 -11.68
N LEU A 27 -3.34 6.30 -11.73
CA LEU A 27 -2.76 7.10 -10.65
C LEU A 27 -3.60 7.02 -9.36
N LEU A 28 -4.92 7.07 -9.48
CA LEU A 28 -5.83 6.91 -8.35
C LEU A 28 -5.69 5.52 -7.71
N TYR A 29 -5.60 4.47 -8.52
CA TYR A 29 -5.34 3.12 -8.03
C TYR A 29 -3.98 3.02 -7.31
N SER A 30 -2.94 3.67 -7.84
CA SER A 30 -1.65 3.76 -7.17
C SER A 30 -1.75 4.45 -5.81
N ALA A 31 -2.41 5.60 -5.75
CA ALA A 31 -2.62 6.34 -4.50
C ALA A 31 -3.35 5.47 -3.45
N LEU A 32 -4.40 4.75 -3.86
CA LEU A 32 -5.08 3.79 -3.01
C LEU A 32 -4.13 2.73 -2.45
N LYS A 33 -3.21 2.18 -3.26
CA LYS A 33 -2.22 1.21 -2.77
C LYS A 33 -1.27 1.81 -1.75
N PHE A 34 -0.79 3.03 -1.96
CA PHE A 34 0.09 3.70 -0.99
C PHE A 34 -0.62 3.97 0.33
N VAL A 35 -1.88 4.44 0.31
CA VAL A 35 -2.70 4.57 1.52
C VAL A 35 -2.83 3.22 2.25
N LEU A 36 -3.08 2.14 1.51
CA LEU A 36 -3.20 0.79 2.08
C LEU A 36 -1.89 0.21 2.63
N VAL A 37 -0.72 0.78 2.31
CA VAL A 37 0.59 0.46 2.90
C VAL A 37 0.75 1.18 4.24
N LEU A 38 0.34 2.43 4.30
CA LEU A 38 0.41 3.28 5.50
C LEU A 38 -0.57 2.85 6.58
N PHE A 39 -1.70 2.25 6.20
CA PHE A 39 -2.70 1.83 7.16
C PHE A 39 -2.10 0.91 8.24
N PRO A 40 -2.15 1.30 9.53
CA PRO A 40 -1.54 0.53 10.60
C PRO A 40 -2.27 -0.82 10.75
N ARG A 41 -1.49 -1.88 10.88
CA ARG A 41 -1.97 -3.26 11.09
C ARG A 41 -1.18 -3.89 12.23
N PHE A 42 -1.21 -3.22 13.38
CA PHE A 42 -0.51 -3.70 14.55
C PHE A 42 -1.51 -4.45 15.45
N PRO A 43 -1.15 -5.66 15.92
CA PRO A 43 -1.91 -6.29 16.99
C PRO A 43 -1.84 -5.42 18.26
N ARG A 44 -2.97 -5.29 18.94
CA ARG A 44 -3.09 -4.54 20.21
C ARG A 44 -3.44 -5.45 21.38
N ASP A 45 -3.22 -6.75 21.19
CA ASP A 45 -3.51 -7.75 22.19
C ASP A 45 -2.25 -8.11 23.00
N LYS A 46 -2.48 -8.70 24.17
CA LYS A 46 -1.42 -9.21 25.05
C LYS A 46 -0.68 -10.41 24.47
N VAL A 47 -1.17 -11.04 23.38
CA VAL A 47 -0.50 -12.18 22.73
C VAL A 47 0.77 -11.69 22.04
N TYR A 48 0.74 -10.52 21.41
CA TYR A 48 1.89 -9.90 20.75
C TYR A 48 2.70 -9.00 21.70
N PHE A 49 3.05 -9.50 22.89
CA PHE A 49 3.73 -8.73 23.95
C PHE A 49 5.12 -8.18 23.61
N MET A 50 5.72 -8.55 22.47
CA MET A 50 6.98 -7.94 21.98
C MET A 50 6.74 -6.83 20.94
N SER A 51 5.49 -6.62 20.54
CA SER A 51 5.09 -5.51 19.66
C SER A 51 4.73 -4.27 20.47
N TRP A 52 4.92 -3.07 19.91
CA TRP A 52 4.54 -1.81 20.57
C TRP A 52 3.08 -1.79 21.05
N GLY A 53 2.15 -2.30 20.23
CA GLY A 53 0.73 -2.38 20.57
C GLY A 53 0.44 -3.40 21.66
N GLY A 54 1.17 -4.52 21.68
CA GLY A 54 1.04 -5.52 22.73
C GLY A 54 1.67 -5.06 24.04
N ILE A 55 2.85 -4.43 24.03
CA ILE A 55 3.46 -3.83 25.24
C ILE A 55 2.50 -2.81 25.86
N ALA A 56 1.93 -1.92 25.05
CA ALA A 56 0.96 -0.92 25.51
C ALA A 56 -0.36 -1.50 26.01
N SER A 57 -0.63 -2.80 25.79
CA SER A 57 -1.82 -3.48 26.30
C SER A 57 -1.66 -4.04 27.72
N PHE A 58 -0.43 -4.00 28.27
CA PHE A 58 -0.14 -4.34 29.67
C PHE A 58 -0.07 -3.08 30.52
N THR A 59 -0.37 -3.22 31.81
CA THR A 59 0.20 -2.29 32.80
C THR A 59 1.70 -2.56 32.96
N VAL A 60 2.45 -1.61 33.52
CA VAL A 60 3.90 -1.77 33.73
C VAL A 60 4.20 -3.02 34.58
N ASP A 61 3.45 -3.22 35.67
CA ASP A 61 3.66 -4.36 36.58
C ASP A 61 3.31 -5.68 35.91
N GLU A 62 2.19 -5.75 35.17
CA GLU A 62 1.83 -6.95 34.40
C GLU A 62 2.88 -7.30 33.34
N TYR A 63 3.49 -6.28 32.71
CA TYR A 63 4.52 -6.50 31.71
C TYR A 63 5.81 -7.02 32.34
N ILE A 64 6.24 -6.41 33.46
CA ILE A 64 7.41 -6.87 34.21
C ILE A 64 7.20 -8.31 34.65
N ASP A 65 6.05 -8.62 35.27
CA ASP A 65 5.72 -9.98 35.74
C ASP A 65 5.75 -10.99 34.59
N LYS A 66 5.15 -10.64 33.44
CA LYS A 66 5.19 -11.48 32.24
C LYS A 66 6.62 -11.75 31.77
N MET A 67 7.47 -10.73 31.78
CA MET A 67 8.85 -10.82 31.29
C MET A 67 9.78 -11.53 32.27
N THR A 68 9.51 -11.48 33.58
CA THR A 68 10.28 -12.20 34.59
C THR A 68 9.87 -13.66 34.73
N ASN A 69 8.60 -13.99 34.47
CA ASN A 69 8.06 -15.33 34.65
C ASN A 69 8.05 -16.20 33.39
N ILE A 70 8.36 -15.66 32.21
CA ILE A 70 8.46 -16.44 30.98
C ILE A 70 9.79 -17.21 30.93
N SER A 71 9.74 -18.49 30.58
CA SER A 71 10.98 -19.25 30.38
C SER A 71 11.69 -18.83 29.10
N THR A 72 13.01 -18.99 29.03
CA THR A 72 13.81 -18.69 27.84
C THR A 72 13.30 -19.42 26.60
N GLU A 73 12.90 -20.69 26.74
CA GLU A 73 12.36 -21.48 25.62
C GLU A 73 11.01 -20.92 25.13
N GLN A 74 10.11 -20.59 26.05
CA GLN A 74 8.83 -19.98 25.70
C GLN A 74 9.03 -18.61 25.04
N PHE A 75 9.96 -17.80 25.56
CA PHE A 75 10.30 -16.51 24.99
C PHE A 75 10.79 -16.65 23.54
N LEU A 76 11.73 -17.56 23.28
CA LEU A 76 12.25 -17.80 21.92
C LEU A 76 11.15 -18.27 20.96
N LYS A 77 10.28 -19.17 21.41
CA LYS A 77 9.17 -19.68 20.61
C LYS A 77 8.17 -18.57 20.24
N GLU A 78 7.76 -17.76 21.21
CA GLU A 78 6.86 -16.62 20.97
C GLU A 78 7.53 -15.56 20.11
N MET A 79 8.83 -15.31 20.30
CA MET A 79 9.60 -14.36 19.48
C MET A 79 9.64 -14.80 18.02
N ALA A 80 9.96 -16.08 17.76
CA ALA A 80 10.00 -16.63 16.41
C ALA A 80 8.62 -16.54 15.74
N LYS A 81 7.55 -16.84 16.47
CA LYS A 81 6.17 -16.73 15.99
C LYS A 81 5.79 -15.29 15.65
N GLN A 82 5.99 -14.35 16.58
CA GLN A 82 5.65 -12.94 16.36
C GLN A 82 6.48 -12.32 15.22
N ASN A 83 7.75 -12.70 15.10
CA ASN A 83 8.60 -12.25 13.99
C ASN A 83 8.12 -12.81 12.63
N HIS A 84 7.74 -14.09 12.60
CA HIS A 84 7.15 -14.70 11.40
C HIS A 84 5.85 -13.99 11.00
N ASP A 85 4.95 -13.73 11.95
CA ASP A 85 3.69 -13.03 11.68
C ASP A 85 3.93 -11.58 11.22
N LEU A 86 4.92 -10.89 11.79
CA LEU A 86 5.33 -9.56 11.34
C LEU A 86 5.86 -9.59 9.90
N SER A 87 6.66 -10.60 9.55
CA SER A 87 7.16 -10.77 8.19
C SER A 87 6.01 -10.91 7.18
N ARG A 88 4.93 -11.62 7.53
CA ARG A 88 3.73 -11.73 6.68
C ARG A 88 3.05 -10.38 6.47
N VAL A 89 2.98 -9.53 7.51
CA VAL A 89 2.43 -8.17 7.38
C VAL A 89 3.31 -7.32 6.45
N CYS A 90 4.64 -7.38 6.63
CA CYS A 90 5.61 -6.68 5.80
C CYS A 90 5.52 -7.11 4.33
N THR A 91 5.44 -8.42 4.05
CA THR A 91 5.26 -8.94 2.69
C THR A 91 4.00 -8.41 2.03
N LYS A 92 2.86 -8.41 2.73
CA LYS A 92 1.60 -7.83 2.19
C LYS A 92 1.70 -6.32 1.93
N LYS A 93 2.45 -5.59 2.75
CA LYS A 93 2.72 -4.16 2.50
C LYS A 93 3.63 -3.97 1.30
N TYR A 94 4.67 -4.78 1.18
CA TYR A 94 5.59 -4.73 0.06
C TYR A 94 4.90 -5.05 -1.28
N GLU A 95 4.01 -6.04 -1.32
CA GLU A 95 3.21 -6.34 -2.52
C GLU A 95 2.36 -5.15 -2.97
N LYS A 96 1.70 -4.47 -2.02
CA LYS A 96 0.92 -3.26 -2.31
C LYS A 96 1.82 -2.13 -2.78
N LEU A 97 2.96 -1.92 -2.13
CA LEU A 97 3.94 -0.90 -2.51
C LEU A 97 4.42 -1.16 -3.93
N LYS A 98 4.86 -2.39 -4.26
CA LYS A 98 5.29 -2.79 -5.60
C LYS A 98 4.22 -2.51 -6.65
N ARG A 99 2.97 -2.94 -6.41
CA ARG A 99 1.86 -2.70 -7.34
C ARG A 99 1.56 -1.20 -7.49
N GLY A 100 1.56 -0.45 -6.39
CA GLY A 100 1.39 0.99 -6.39
C GLY A 100 2.46 1.68 -7.22
N THR A 101 3.74 1.41 -6.96
CA THR A 101 4.87 1.99 -7.70
C THR A 101 4.81 1.68 -9.19
N ILE A 102 4.48 0.44 -9.59
CA ILE A 102 4.32 0.10 -11.01
C ILE A 102 3.22 0.94 -11.64
N CYS A 103 2.03 0.99 -11.01
CA CYS A 103 0.92 1.80 -11.51
C CYS A 103 1.26 3.29 -11.55
N PHE A 104 1.96 3.82 -10.54
CA PHE A 104 2.41 5.20 -10.51
C PHE A 104 3.27 5.56 -11.72
N VAL A 105 4.29 4.73 -12.00
CA VAL A 105 5.19 4.93 -13.15
C VAL A 105 4.41 4.89 -14.45
N VAL A 106 3.55 3.88 -14.64
CA VAL A 106 2.71 3.76 -15.86
C VAL A 106 1.80 4.97 -16.01
N GLY A 107 1.14 5.39 -14.93
CA GLY A 107 0.24 6.55 -14.93
C GLY A 107 0.95 7.85 -15.30
N ILE A 108 2.14 8.10 -14.73
CA ILE A 108 2.96 9.26 -15.08
C ILE A 108 3.38 9.24 -16.55
N VAL A 109 3.81 8.08 -17.06
CA VAL A 109 4.20 7.94 -18.47
C VAL A 109 3.03 8.24 -19.39
N LEU A 110 1.83 7.73 -19.09
CA LEU A 110 0.62 8.01 -19.88
C LEU A 110 0.24 9.49 -19.83
N CYS A 111 0.35 10.14 -18.67
CA CYS A 111 0.17 11.60 -18.56
C CYS A 111 1.17 12.36 -19.42
N GLY A 112 2.45 11.97 -19.40
CA GLY A 112 3.49 12.58 -20.23
C GLY A 112 3.22 12.44 -21.73
N ILE A 113 2.84 11.25 -22.18
CA ILE A 113 2.44 10.99 -23.57
C ILE A 113 1.21 11.85 -23.94
N SER A 114 0.19 11.88 -23.09
CA SER A 114 -1.00 12.70 -23.32
C SER A 114 -0.67 14.18 -23.45
N TYR A 115 0.28 14.69 -22.65
CA TYR A 115 0.73 16.08 -22.70
C TYR A 115 1.50 16.38 -23.98
N ILE A 116 2.42 15.50 -24.41
CA ILE A 116 3.17 15.68 -25.66
C ILE A 116 2.25 15.66 -26.89
N LEU A 117 1.19 14.84 -26.84
CA LEU A 117 0.18 14.77 -27.89
C LEU A 117 -0.84 15.92 -27.83
N SER A 118 -0.86 16.72 -26.75
CA SER A 118 -1.81 17.82 -26.56
C SER A 118 -1.50 18.99 -27.47
#